data_AF-A0A7S4C6E2-F1
#
_entry.id   AF-A0A7S4C6E2-F1
#
_cell.length_a   1.000
_cell.length_b   1.000
_cell.length_c   1.000
_cell.angle_alpha   90.00
_cell.angle_beta   90.00
_cell.angle_gamma   90.00
#
_symmetry.space_group_name_H-M   'P 1'
#
loop_
_entity.id
_entity.type
_entity.pdbx_description
1 polymer ?
#
loop_
_entity_poly.entity_id
_entity_poly.type
_entity_poly.pdbx_seq_one_letter_code
_entity_poly.pdbx_strand_id
1 'polypeptide(L)'
;VNDGEPVNSMDLLSHVARAVNCRETPLAWLPLTPSLALARVCELMYRWFGLPPLLTRAEVCKVGVHHTFSYEAARRDLGYVPRYGSHEAMKRVALTLAQRYCPSRGAKQA
;
A
#
# COMPACT_ATOMS: atom_id res chain seq x y z
N VAL A 1 -7.97 -3.87 -11.84
CA VAL A 1 -8.23 -5.33 -11.87
C VAL A 1 -7.37 -5.98 -10.80
N ASN A 2 -7.96 -6.82 -9.95
CA ASN A 2 -7.28 -7.55 -8.88
C ASN A 2 -7.36 -9.07 -9.15
N ASP A 3 -6.75 -9.90 -8.32
CA ASP A 3 -6.88 -11.36 -8.30
C ASP A 3 -8.13 -11.89 -7.56
N GLY A 4 -8.87 -11.00 -6.89
CA GLY A 4 -10.09 -11.32 -6.14
C GLY A 4 -9.86 -11.71 -4.68
N GLU A 5 -8.60 -11.81 -4.23
CA GLU A 5 -8.28 -12.06 -2.82
C GLU A 5 -8.34 -10.73 -2.04
N PRO A 6 -9.09 -10.64 -0.93
CA PRO A 6 -9.10 -9.45 -0.10
C PRO A 6 -7.77 -9.34 0.67
N VAL A 7 -7.06 -8.23 0.48
CA VAL A 7 -5.80 -7.94 1.18
C VAL A 7 -5.98 -6.73 2.08
N ASN A 8 -5.54 -6.86 3.33
CA ASN A 8 -5.48 -5.73 4.25
C ASN A 8 -4.25 -4.85 3.89
N SER A 9 -4.49 -3.55 3.68
CA SER A 9 -3.42 -2.60 3.30
C SER A 9 -2.33 -2.44 4.36
N MET A 10 -2.66 -2.53 5.65
CA MET A 10 -1.69 -2.43 6.74
C MET A 10 -0.85 -3.70 6.84
N ASP A 11 -1.45 -4.87 6.61
CA ASP A 11 -0.70 -6.11 6.52
C ASP A 11 0.24 -6.09 5.32
N LEU A 12 -0.20 -5.58 4.18
CA LEU A 12 0.67 -5.42 3.01
C LEU A 12 1.85 -4.49 3.32
N LEU A 13 1.60 -3.36 3.97
CA LEU A 13 2.65 -2.40 4.34
C LEU A 13 3.65 -3.01 5.34
N SER A 14 3.17 -3.78 6.32
CA SER A 14 4.05 -4.42 7.31
C SER A 14 4.95 -5.49 6.67
N HIS A 15 4.44 -6.27 5.71
CA HIS A 15 5.26 -7.23 4.95
C HIS A 15 6.36 -6.53 4.15
N VAL A 16 6.06 -5.39 3.53
CA VAL A 16 7.05 -4.58 2.81
C VAL A 16 8.09 -3.99 3.76
N ALA A 17 7.65 -3.41 4.89
CA ALA A 17 8.55 -2.84 5.88
C ALA A 17 9.54 -3.88 6.42
N ARG A 18 9.05 -5.09 6.75
CA ARG A 18 9.88 -6.23 7.16
C ARG A 18 10.91 -6.61 6.11
N ALA A 19 10.53 -6.59 4.83
CA ALA A 19 11.43 -6.95 3.73
C ALA A 19 12.65 -6.04 3.61
N VAL A 20 12.49 -4.75 3.96
CA VAL A 20 13.55 -3.73 3.87
C VAL A 20 14.17 -3.39 5.23
N ASN A 21 13.94 -4.21 6.26
CA ASN A 21 14.38 -3.97 7.65
C ASN A 21 13.93 -2.60 8.23
N CYS A 22 12.77 -2.10 7.79
CA CYS A 22 12.12 -0.94 8.38
C CYS A 22 11.17 -1.36 9.49
N ARG A 23 10.81 -0.40 10.36
CA ARG A 23 9.86 -0.61 11.44
C ARG A 23 8.49 -1.04 10.89
N GLU A 24 7.96 -2.13 11.42
CA GLU A 24 6.71 -2.76 10.94
C GLU A 24 5.43 -2.08 11.47
N THR A 25 5.52 -1.46 12.65
CA THR A 25 4.35 -0.94 13.36
C THR A 25 4.17 0.57 13.15
N PRO A 26 2.93 1.02 12.88
CA PRO A 26 2.65 2.45 12.87
C PRO A 26 2.93 3.05 14.25
N LEU A 27 3.35 4.31 14.25
CA LEU A 27 3.59 5.07 15.48
C LEU A 27 2.28 5.37 16.23
N ALA A 28 1.17 5.53 15.50
CA ALA A 28 -0.14 5.81 16.04
C ALA A 28 -1.23 5.34 15.06
N TRP A 29 -2.41 5.03 15.60
CA TRP A 29 -3.62 4.76 14.83
C TRP A 29 -4.54 5.99 14.92
N LEU A 30 -4.86 6.59 13.78
CA LEU A 30 -5.71 7.78 13.72
C LEU A 30 -7.08 7.41 13.13
N PRO A 31 -8.21 7.75 13.80
CA PRO A 31 -9.53 7.53 13.24
C PRO A 31 -9.78 8.34 11.96
N LEU A 32 -10.76 7.93 11.16
CA LEU A 32 -11.03 8.54 9.86
C LEU A 32 -11.40 10.03 9.95
N THR A 33 -12.29 10.40 10.87
CA THR A 33 -12.79 11.77 11.03
C THR A 33 -11.68 12.80 11.32
N PRO A 34 -10.80 12.62 12.33
CA PRO A 34 -9.69 13.55 12.56
C PRO A 34 -8.69 13.55 11.39
N SER A 35 -8.49 12.42 10.72
CA SER A 35 -7.64 12.33 9.53
C SER A 35 -8.16 13.20 8.37
N LEU A 36 -9.48 13.17 8.14
CA LEU A 36 -10.14 14.02 7.13
C LEU A 36 -10.09 15.50 7.48
N ALA A 37 -10.20 15.85 8.76
CA ALA A 37 -10.06 17.22 9.23
C ALA A 37 -8.64 17.75 8.98
N LEU A 38 -7.61 16.96 9.32
CA LEU A 38 -6.21 17.31 9.06
C LEU A 38 -5.94 17.49 7.56
N ALA A 39 -6.41 16.56 6.74
CA ALA A 39 -6.28 16.64 5.29
C ALA A 39 -6.92 17.91 4.72
N ARG A 40 -8.07 18.34 5.26
CA ARG A 40 -8.70 19.60 4.87
C ARG A 40 -7.84 20.82 5.21
N VAL A 41 -7.17 20.82 6.37
CA VAL A 41 -6.24 21.90 6.74
C VAL A 41 -5.06 21.93 5.78
N CYS A 42 -4.48 20.78 5.44
CA CYS A 42 -3.39 20.69 4.47
C CYS A 42 -3.80 21.21 3.08
N GLU A 43 -5.00 20.85 2.59
CA GLU A 43 -5.54 21.36 1.32
C GLU A 43 -5.77 22.88 1.35
N LEU A 44 -6.22 23.43 2.49
CA LEU A 44 -6.34 24.88 2.65
C LEU A 44 -4.96 25.53 2.66
N MET A 45 -3.97 24.99 3.37
CA MET A 45 -2.61 25.52 3.34
C MET A 45 -2.02 25.51 1.93
N TYR A 46 -2.23 24.44 1.16
CA TYR A 46 -1.83 24.38 -0.24
C TYR A 46 -2.47 25.51 -1.06
N ARG A 47 -3.78 25.73 -0.89
CA ARG A 47 -4.50 26.78 -1.63
C ARG A 47 -4.01 28.19 -1.31
N TRP A 48 -3.53 28.45 -0.09
CA TRP A 48 -3.11 29.79 0.34
C TRP A 48 -1.61 30.05 0.20
N PHE A 49 -0.77 29.02 0.37
CA PHE A 49 0.69 29.14 0.36
C PHE A 49 1.37 28.45 -0.82
N GLY A 50 0.63 27.69 -1.64
CA GLY A 50 1.18 26.92 -2.77
C GLY A 50 2.04 25.72 -2.37
N LEU A 51 2.13 25.40 -1.08
CA LEU A 51 2.95 24.30 -0.55
C LEU A 51 2.28 22.95 -0.81
N PRO A 52 2.96 21.97 -1.43
CA PRO A 52 2.36 20.68 -1.76
C PRO A 52 1.73 20.05 -0.50
N PRO A 53 0.45 19.61 -0.57
CA PRO A 53 -0.23 19.10 0.61
C PRO A 53 0.42 17.79 1.06
N LEU A 54 0.77 17.70 2.34
CA LEU A 54 1.30 16.47 2.93
C LEU A 54 0.27 15.34 2.99
N LEU A 55 -1.01 15.72 3.09
CA LEU A 55 -2.13 14.81 3.18
C LEU A 55 -3.36 15.43 2.52
N THR A 56 -4.04 14.67 1.69
CA THR A 56 -5.29 15.06 1.03
C THR A 56 -6.44 14.16 1.45
N ARG A 57 -7.68 14.65 1.34
CA ARG A 57 -8.86 13.84 1.65
C ARG A 57 -8.95 12.62 0.74
N ALA A 58 -8.46 12.73 -0.49
CA ALA A 58 -8.39 11.63 -1.43
C ALA A 58 -7.48 10.50 -0.92
N GLU A 59 -6.30 10.82 -0.38
CA GLU A 59 -5.39 9.83 0.20
C GLU A 59 -5.99 9.17 1.44
N VAL A 60 -6.61 9.97 2.31
CA VAL A 60 -7.29 9.45 3.51
C VAL A 60 -8.41 8.48 3.13
N CYS A 61 -9.28 8.83 2.19
CA CYS A 61 -10.36 7.94 1.74
C CYS A 61 -9.83 6.69 1.02
N LYS A 62 -8.71 6.82 0.30
CA LYS A 62 -8.10 5.68 -0.40
C LYS A 62 -7.55 4.63 0.57
N VAL A 63 -6.95 5.07 1.68
CA VAL A 63 -6.36 4.15 2.67
C VAL A 63 -7.36 3.74 3.75
N GLY A 64 -8.27 4.64 4.12
CA GLY A 64 -9.20 4.46 5.25
C GLY A 64 -10.49 3.71 4.92
N VAL A 65 -10.71 3.30 3.67
CA VAL A 65 -11.91 2.57 3.24
C VAL A 65 -11.49 1.23 2.62
N HIS A 66 -12.29 0.19 2.85
CA HIS A 66 -12.09 -1.11 2.23
C HIS A 66 -12.45 -1.07 0.74
N HIS A 67 -11.43 -1.14 -0.12
CA HIS A 67 -11.62 -1.22 -1.57
C HIS A 67 -11.52 -2.69 -2.01
N THR A 68 -12.67 -3.35 -2.12
CA THR A 68 -12.75 -4.68 -2.73
C THR A 68 -13.38 -4.56 -4.12
N PHE A 69 -12.76 -5.21 -5.10
CA PHE A 69 -13.21 -5.17 -6.49
C PHE A 69 -13.21 -6.58 -7.06
N SER A 70 -14.35 -6.98 -7.65
CA SER A 70 -14.47 -8.26 -8.33
C SER A 70 -13.80 -8.21 -9.70
N TYR A 71 -13.00 -9.23 -10.01
CA TYR A 71 -12.34 -9.33 -11.30
C TYR A 71 -13.15 -10.10 -12.35
N GLU A 72 -14.35 -10.55 -12.03
CA GLU A 72 -15.18 -11.40 -12.92
C GLU A 72 -15.48 -10.73 -14.27
N ALA A 73 -15.71 -9.42 -14.29
CA ALA A 73 -15.87 -8.68 -15.54
C ALA A 73 -14.59 -8.73 -16.40
N ALA A 74 -13.42 -8.56 -15.80
CA ALA A 74 -12.15 -8.67 -16.51
C ALA A 74 -11.90 -10.10 -17.00
N ARG A 75 -12.27 -11.11 -16.22
CA ARG A 75 -12.16 -12.52 -16.62
C ARG A 75 -13.05 -12.83 -17.82
N ARG A 76 -14.32 -12.41 -17.78
CA ARG A 76 -15.31 -12.68 -18.83
C ARG A 76 -15.01 -11.90 -20.11
N ASP A 77 -14.75 -10.59 -19.99
CA ASP A 77 -14.72 -9.70 -21.14
C ASP A 77 -13.31 -9.59 -21.77
N LEU A 78 -12.25 -9.83 -20.97
CA LEU A 78 -10.86 -9.69 -21.40
C LEU A 78 -10.06 -11.00 -21.33
N GLY A 79 -10.68 -12.11 -20.90
CA GLY A 79 -9.97 -13.37 -20.68
C GLY A 79 -8.91 -13.29 -19.57
N TYR A 80 -9.02 -12.34 -18.64
CA TYR A 80 -8.02 -12.11 -17.61
C TYR A 80 -7.91 -13.29 -16.64
N VAL A 81 -6.68 -13.79 -16.47
CA VAL A 81 -6.33 -14.83 -15.50
C VAL A 81 -5.18 -14.28 -14.63
N PRO A 82 -5.35 -14.18 -13.30
CA PRO A 82 -4.27 -13.75 -12.41
C PRO A 82 -3.07 -14.69 -12.52
N ARG A 83 -1.88 -14.15 -12.78
CA ARG A 83 -0.65 -14.95 -12.88
C ARG A 83 -0.18 -15.49 -11.52
N TYR A 84 -0.43 -14.73 -10.47
CA TYR A 84 -0.09 -15.06 -9.09
C TYR A 84 -1.22 -14.57 -8.19
N GLY A 85 -1.49 -15.29 -7.10
CA GLY A 85 -2.33 -14.77 -6.01
C GLY A 85 -1.57 -13.75 -5.15
N SER A 86 -2.32 -12.96 -4.38
CA SER A 86 -1.83 -11.79 -3.65
C SER A 86 -0.72 -12.15 -2.68
N HIS A 87 -0.87 -13.27 -1.96
CA HIS A 87 0.13 -13.72 -1.00
C HIS A 87 1.46 -14.12 -1.67
N GLU A 88 1.40 -14.85 -2.77
CA GLU A 88 2.59 -15.26 -3.53
C GLU A 88 3.27 -14.06 -4.20
N ALA A 89 2.48 -13.15 -4.78
CA ALA A 89 2.99 -11.91 -5.35
C ALA A 89 3.71 -11.05 -4.30
N MET A 90 3.12 -10.92 -3.10
CA MET A 90 3.71 -10.14 -2.01
C MET A 90 5.05 -10.71 -1.54
N LYS A 91 5.18 -12.04 -1.43
CA LYS A 91 6.47 -12.70 -1.11
C LYS A 91 7.55 -12.39 -2.15
N ARG A 92 7.22 -12.48 -3.43
CA ARG A 92 8.16 -12.20 -4.53
C ARG A 92 8.65 -10.76 -4.53
N VAL A 93 7.72 -9.82 -4.31
CA VAL A 93 8.05 -8.40 -4.18
C VAL A 93 8.94 -8.18 -2.97
N ALA A 94 8.62 -8.75 -1.81
CA ALA A 94 9.44 -8.66 -0.60
C ALA A 94 10.88 -9.16 -0.83
N LEU A 95 11.06 -10.32 -1.47
CA LEU A 95 12.38 -10.84 -1.82
C LEU A 95 13.16 -9.88 -2.74
N THR A 96 12.48 -9.34 -3.75
CA THR A 96 13.08 -8.39 -4.70
C THR A 96 13.50 -7.10 -3.99
N LEU A 97 12.67 -6.58 -3.08
CA LEU A 97 12.96 -5.39 -2.29
C LEU A 97 14.12 -5.64 -1.33
N ALA A 98 14.13 -6.78 -0.63
CA ALA A 98 15.24 -7.16 0.26
C ALA A 98 16.56 -7.22 -0.49
N GLN A 99 16.59 -7.80 -1.69
CA GLN A 99 17.80 -7.84 -2.54
C GLN A 99 18.28 -6.44 -2.94
N ARG A 100 17.36 -5.52 -3.26
CA ARG A 100 17.72 -4.17 -3.72
C ARG A 100 18.15 -3.23 -2.60
N TYR A 101 17.46 -3.29 -1.46
CA TYR A 101 17.64 -2.31 -0.37
C TYR A 101 18.40 -2.87 0.83
N CYS A 102 18.57 -4.19 0.92
CA CYS A 102 19.31 -4.86 2.01
C CYS A 102 20.28 -5.94 1.46
N PRO A 103 21.30 -5.53 0.68
CA PRO A 103 22.20 -6.46 0.00
C PRO A 103 23.06 -7.32 0.95
N SER A 104 23.11 -7.02 2.24
CA SER A 104 23.87 -7.78 3.25
C SER A 104 23.40 -9.23 3.45
N ARG A 105 22.22 -9.62 2.94
CA ARG A 105 21.76 -11.03 2.90
C ARG A 105 22.25 -11.83 1.69
N GLY A 106 22.86 -11.19 0.68
CA GLY A 106 23.32 -11.85 -0.55
C GLY A 106 24.74 -12.42 -0.52
N ALA A 107 25.53 -12.18 0.53
CA ALA A 107 26.94 -12.59 0.61
C ALA A 107 27.19 -13.99 1.23
N LYS A 108 26.14 -14.77 1.50
CA LYS A 108 26.26 -16.14 2.03
C LYS A 108 25.50 -17.15 1.18
N GLN A 109 25.82 -17.19 -0.11
CA GLN A 109 25.58 -18.32 -1.01
C GLN A 109 26.65 -18.22 -2.11
N ALA A 110 27.87 -18.61 -1.75
CA ALA A 110 28.97 -18.95 -2.64
C ALA A 110 29.51 -20.31 -2.17
#